data_AF-A0A4R3NPD5-F1
#
_entry.id   AF-A0A4R3NPD5-F1
#
_cell.length_a   1.000
_cell.length_b   1.000
_cell.length_c   1.000
_cell.angle_alpha   90.00
_cell.angle_beta   90.00
_cell.angle_gamma   90.00
#
_symmetry.space_group_name_H-M   'P 1'
#
loop_
_entity.id
_entity.type
_entity.pdbx_description
1 polymer ?
#
loop_
_entity_poly.entity_id
_entity_poly.type
_entity_poly.pdbx_seq_one_letter_code
_entity_poly.pdbx_strand_id
1 'polypeptide(L)'
;MLRARQTVQVAIETTTWTIASVFVCALLQRLVPDEPGLLAAVLSIAMLAQLNRLQTTGKWLRFLRGSLAVVFGLVASALIAVPLTISNPLLFRYNTVTGPLVFDSLALSYLPLSAVLAFGAWKVTHLAKWLRIGFAGISGLLAGFYVVCEIRRFWRGPDLSVGGVTQPELYSYTIALVVLCASLLVVSLYLRSHVLRKLAMAATGLTIAKVFLFDISGLEGLLRVVSFIGLGLALAGLGLLDRSMSRRWSGISDRPADNGGGEG
;
A
#
# COMPACT_ATOMS: atom_id res chain seq x y z
N MET A 1 3.52 -21.16 -33.76
CA MET A 1 4.85 -20.91 -33.14
C MET A 1 4.91 -19.65 -32.28
N LEU A 2 4.28 -18.52 -32.67
CA LEU A 2 4.28 -17.26 -31.90
C LEU A 2 3.68 -17.37 -30.47
N ARG A 3 2.53 -18.03 -30.31
CA ARG A 3 1.91 -18.24 -28.99
C ARG A 3 2.77 -19.07 -28.03
N ALA A 4 3.48 -20.10 -28.53
CA ALA A 4 4.34 -20.95 -27.70
C ALA A 4 5.57 -20.17 -27.19
N ARG A 5 6.17 -19.32 -28.03
CA ARG A 5 7.27 -18.42 -27.62
C ARG A 5 6.81 -17.39 -26.57
N GLN A 6 5.63 -16.82 -26.73
CA GLN A 6 5.07 -15.87 -25.75
C GLN A 6 4.81 -16.52 -24.38
N THR A 7 4.23 -17.72 -24.35
CA THR A 7 4.01 -18.44 -23.07
C THR A 7 5.32 -18.77 -22.37
N VAL A 8 6.34 -19.18 -23.12
CA VAL A 8 7.69 -19.47 -22.58
C VAL A 8 8.36 -18.20 -22.07
N GLN A 9 8.26 -17.09 -22.80
CA GLN A 9 8.86 -15.81 -22.40
C GLN A 9 8.25 -15.27 -21.10
N VAL A 10 6.91 -15.30 -20.97
CA VAL A 10 6.21 -14.89 -19.75
C VAL A 10 6.55 -15.81 -18.57
N ALA A 11 6.74 -17.11 -18.82
CA ALA A 11 7.15 -18.07 -17.79
C ALA A 11 8.59 -17.83 -17.30
N ILE A 12 9.52 -17.50 -18.21
CA ILE A 12 10.91 -17.16 -17.87
C ILE A 12 10.94 -15.86 -17.08
N GLU A 13 10.19 -14.85 -17.50
CA GLU A 13 10.13 -13.56 -16.80
C GLU A 13 9.58 -13.75 -15.38
N THR A 14 8.45 -14.44 -15.20
CA THR A 14 7.92 -14.69 -13.86
C THR A 14 8.87 -15.47 -12.96
N THR A 15 9.59 -16.46 -13.50
CA THR A 15 10.55 -17.27 -12.74
C THR A 15 11.76 -16.45 -12.33
N THR A 16 12.34 -15.67 -13.24
CA THR A 16 13.49 -14.79 -12.95
C THR A 16 13.16 -13.76 -11.89
N TRP A 17 12.00 -13.11 -11.97
CA TRP A 17 11.53 -12.19 -10.92
C TRP A 17 11.37 -12.88 -9.56
N THR A 18 10.78 -14.08 -9.49
CA THR A 18 10.64 -14.79 -8.22
C THR A 18 11.99 -15.20 -7.62
N ILE A 19 12.93 -15.67 -8.44
CA ILE A 19 14.27 -16.04 -7.99
C ILE A 19 15.02 -14.80 -7.49
N ALA A 20 14.95 -13.69 -8.22
CA ALA A 20 15.55 -12.43 -7.81
C ALA A 20 14.95 -11.93 -6.49
N SER A 21 13.63 -11.94 -6.32
CA SER A 21 12.98 -11.53 -5.07
C SER A 21 13.36 -12.43 -3.88
N VAL A 22 13.39 -13.76 -4.07
CA VAL A 22 13.84 -14.69 -3.02
C VAL A 22 15.31 -14.46 -2.68
N PHE A 23 16.16 -14.27 -3.69
CA PHE A 23 17.58 -14.01 -3.49
C PHE A 23 17.84 -12.70 -2.74
N VAL A 24 17.15 -11.63 -3.11
CA VAL A 24 17.24 -10.33 -2.40
C VAL A 24 16.79 -10.48 -0.95
N CYS A 25 15.66 -11.14 -0.69
CA CYS A 25 15.22 -11.37 0.69
C CYS A 25 16.19 -12.26 1.47
N ALA A 26 16.72 -13.33 0.87
CA ALA A 26 17.71 -14.19 1.51
C ALA A 26 19.03 -13.45 1.80
N LEU A 27 19.45 -12.55 0.91
CA LEU A 27 20.61 -11.68 1.12
C LEU A 27 20.37 -10.74 2.30
N LEU A 28 19.20 -10.10 2.37
CA LEU A 28 18.84 -9.20 3.48
C LEU A 28 18.78 -9.96 4.83
N GLN A 29 18.27 -11.19 4.84
CA GLN A 29 18.26 -12.07 6.01
C GLN A 29 19.68 -12.39 6.51
N ARG A 30 20.65 -12.49 5.60
CA ARG A 30 22.04 -12.72 5.96
C ARG A 30 22.71 -11.47 6.55
N LEU A 31 22.26 -10.29 6.13
CA LEU A 31 22.77 -9.00 6.63
C LEU A 31 22.18 -8.64 7.99
N VAL A 32 20.89 -8.94 8.22
CA VAL A 32 20.19 -8.71 9.49
C VAL A 32 19.47 -10.00 9.88
N PRO A 33 20.13 -10.89 10.64
CA PRO A 33 19.51 -12.12 11.12
C PRO A 33 18.38 -11.81 12.13
N ASP A 34 17.41 -12.74 12.21
CA ASP A 34 16.32 -12.76 13.20
C ASP A 34 15.19 -11.72 13.07
N GLU A 35 15.03 -11.09 11.90
CA GLU A 35 13.88 -10.22 11.62
C GLU A 35 12.66 -11.02 11.10
N PRO A 36 11.59 -11.21 11.90
CA PRO A 36 10.43 -12.03 11.53
C PRO A 36 9.66 -11.46 10.33
N GLY A 37 9.68 -10.14 10.14
CA GLY A 37 9.05 -9.48 9.00
C GLY A 37 9.68 -9.86 7.65
N LEU A 38 10.99 -10.13 7.64
CA LEU A 38 11.70 -10.53 6.43
C LEU A 38 11.40 -11.99 6.07
N LEU A 39 11.26 -12.87 7.07
CA LEU A 39 10.75 -14.23 6.88
C LEU A 39 9.31 -14.21 6.34
N ALA A 40 8.46 -13.32 6.85
CA ALA A 40 7.09 -13.15 6.34
C ALA A 40 7.09 -12.73 4.86
N ALA A 41 8.02 -11.87 4.44
CA ALA A 41 8.18 -11.47 3.04
C ALA A 41 8.59 -12.67 2.15
N VAL A 42 9.57 -13.48 2.57
CA VAL A 42 10.00 -14.69 1.84
C VAL A 42 8.84 -15.67 1.66
N LEU A 43 8.08 -15.94 2.73
CA LEU A 43 6.93 -16.84 2.64
C LEU A 43 5.82 -16.27 1.77
N SER A 44 5.64 -14.95 1.77
CA SER A 44 4.68 -14.28 0.87
C SER A 44 5.11 -14.38 -0.59
N ILE A 45 6.41 -14.32 -0.89
CA ILE A 45 6.93 -14.59 -2.24
C ILE A 45 6.65 -16.04 -2.64
N ALA A 46 6.89 -16.99 -1.74
CA ALA A 46 6.58 -18.41 -1.98
C ALA A 46 5.08 -18.63 -2.22
N MET A 47 4.22 -17.99 -1.44
CA MET A 47 2.76 -17.98 -1.63
C MET A 47 2.40 -17.47 -3.04
N LEU A 48 2.88 -16.29 -3.43
CA LEU A 48 2.59 -15.71 -4.75
C LEU A 48 3.12 -16.58 -5.90
N ALA A 49 4.28 -17.22 -5.73
CA ALA A 49 4.83 -18.15 -6.71
C ALA A 49 3.93 -19.38 -6.90
N GLN A 50 3.35 -19.93 -5.82
CA GLN A 50 2.37 -21.02 -5.93
C GLN A 50 1.09 -20.57 -6.62
N LEU A 51 0.56 -19.39 -6.25
CA LEU A 51 -0.65 -18.83 -6.85
C LEU A 51 -0.51 -18.57 -8.35
N ASN A 52 0.66 -18.13 -8.81
CA ASN A 52 0.96 -17.94 -10.23
C ASN A 52 0.97 -19.26 -11.01
N ARG A 53 1.49 -20.33 -10.42
CA ARG A 53 1.60 -21.65 -11.07
C ARG A 53 0.27 -22.41 -11.14
N LEU A 54 -0.78 -21.97 -10.43
CA LEU A 54 -2.10 -22.62 -10.46
C LEU A 54 -2.73 -22.69 -11.87
N GLN A 55 -2.37 -21.75 -12.75
CA GLN A 55 -2.91 -21.68 -14.11
C GLN A 55 -2.39 -22.80 -15.02
N THR A 56 -1.15 -23.23 -14.82
CA THR A 56 -0.44 -24.16 -15.70
C THR A 56 -0.54 -25.62 -15.27
N THR A 57 -1.41 -25.93 -14.31
CA THR A 57 -1.35 -27.21 -13.59
C THR A 57 -2.71 -27.92 -13.54
N GLY A 58 -2.68 -29.25 -13.66
CA GLY A 58 -3.86 -30.13 -13.63
C GLY A 58 -4.67 -30.03 -12.34
N LYS A 59 -5.95 -30.44 -12.38
CA LYS A 59 -6.94 -30.25 -11.30
C LYS A 59 -6.44 -30.68 -9.91
N TRP A 60 -5.80 -31.86 -9.79
CA TRP A 60 -5.35 -32.38 -8.48
C TRP A 60 -4.19 -31.58 -7.88
N LEU A 61 -3.14 -31.31 -8.65
CA LEU A 61 -2.03 -30.45 -8.18
C LEU A 61 -2.49 -29.01 -7.90
N ARG A 62 -3.57 -28.52 -8.55
CA ARG A 62 -4.13 -27.19 -8.26
C ARG A 62 -4.66 -27.09 -6.83
N PHE A 63 -5.35 -28.12 -6.34
CA PHE A 63 -5.79 -28.18 -4.94
C PHE A 63 -4.60 -28.20 -3.97
N LEU A 64 -3.59 -29.05 -4.24
CA LEU A 64 -2.40 -29.15 -3.40
C LEU A 64 -1.65 -27.80 -3.31
N ARG A 65 -1.42 -27.15 -4.45
CA ARG A 65 -0.73 -25.85 -4.52
C ARG A 65 -1.55 -24.72 -3.90
N GLY A 66 -2.88 -24.77 -4.05
CA GLY A 66 -3.79 -23.84 -3.38
C GLY A 66 -3.67 -23.96 -1.85
N SER A 67 -3.71 -25.18 -1.32
CA SER A 67 -3.48 -25.45 0.11
C SER A 67 -2.12 -24.93 0.57
N LEU A 68 -1.06 -25.21 -0.20
CA LEU A 68 0.29 -24.74 0.13
C LEU A 68 0.38 -23.20 0.14
N ALA A 69 -0.30 -22.52 -0.79
CA ALA A 69 -0.38 -21.07 -0.79
C ALA A 69 -1.10 -20.52 0.45
N VAL A 70 -2.19 -21.17 0.88
CA VAL A 70 -2.91 -20.81 2.12
C VAL A 70 -2.01 -20.99 3.34
N VAL A 71 -1.30 -22.11 3.43
CA VAL A 71 -0.36 -22.37 4.53
C VAL A 71 0.73 -21.30 4.57
N PHE A 72 1.39 -21.00 3.44
CA PHE A 72 2.40 -19.95 3.39
C PHE A 72 1.83 -18.57 3.76
N GLY A 73 0.61 -18.24 3.31
CA GLY A 73 -0.06 -17.00 3.68
C GLY A 73 -0.38 -16.90 5.16
N LEU A 74 -0.85 -18.00 5.78
CA LEU A 74 -1.12 -18.05 7.22
C LEU A 74 0.15 -17.91 8.05
N VAL A 75 1.22 -18.61 7.67
CA VAL A 75 2.50 -18.50 8.38
C VAL A 75 3.10 -17.10 8.21
N ALA A 76 3.06 -16.51 7.01
CA ALA A 76 3.48 -15.13 6.80
C ALA A 76 2.67 -14.14 7.66
N SER A 77 1.36 -14.36 7.79
CA SER A 77 0.48 -13.54 8.62
C SER A 77 0.82 -13.67 10.11
N ALA A 78 1.11 -14.88 10.59
CA ALA A 78 1.56 -15.10 11.96
C ALA A 78 2.91 -14.43 12.24
N LEU A 79 3.85 -14.52 11.29
CA LEU A 79 5.17 -13.92 11.42
C LEU A 79 5.12 -12.39 11.47
N ILE A 80 4.30 -11.73 10.64
CA ILE A 80 4.15 -10.27 10.71
C ILE A 80 3.36 -9.81 11.93
N ALA A 81 2.52 -10.68 12.52
CA ALA A 81 1.82 -10.36 13.76
C ALA A 81 2.79 -10.18 14.93
N VAL A 82 3.93 -10.90 14.95
CA VAL A 82 4.95 -10.79 15.99
C VAL A 82 5.49 -9.35 16.16
N PRO A 83 6.08 -8.70 15.13
CA PRO A 83 6.55 -7.31 15.24
C PRO A 83 5.42 -6.29 15.40
N LEU A 84 4.17 -6.64 15.06
CA LEU A 84 3.02 -5.75 15.30
C LEU A 84 2.49 -5.81 16.74
N THR A 85 2.74 -6.91 17.47
CA THR A 85 2.14 -7.13 18.80
C THR A 85 3.20 -7.34 19.88
N ILE A 86 3.94 -8.44 19.81
CA ILE A 86 4.85 -8.91 20.86
C ILE A 86 6.18 -8.16 20.81
N SER A 87 6.72 -7.96 19.62
CA SER A 87 8.00 -7.28 19.41
C SER A 87 7.84 -5.82 19.00
N ASN A 88 6.66 -5.23 19.23
CA ASN A 88 6.35 -3.90 18.76
C ASN A 88 7.20 -2.84 19.49
N PRO A 89 8.07 -2.09 18.79
CA PRO A 89 8.95 -1.08 19.40
C PRO A 89 8.18 0.10 20.00
N LEU A 90 6.90 0.31 19.62
CA LEU A 90 6.02 1.30 20.23
C LEU A 90 5.54 0.89 21.63
N LEU A 91 5.45 -0.42 21.89
CA LEU A 91 4.89 -0.96 23.14
C LEU A 91 5.98 -1.34 24.14
N PHE A 92 7.15 -1.77 23.65
CA PHE A 92 8.21 -2.31 24.49
C PHE A 92 9.51 -1.52 24.35
N ARG A 93 9.93 -0.89 25.45
CA ARG A 93 11.13 -0.04 25.56
C ARG A 93 12.45 -0.73 25.20
N TYR A 94 12.51 -2.06 25.33
CA TYR A 94 13.73 -2.84 25.09
C TYR A 94 13.98 -3.13 23.59
N ASN A 95 12.97 -2.93 22.73
CA ASN A 95 13.11 -3.12 21.29
C ASN A 95 13.45 -1.79 20.61
N THR A 96 14.71 -1.36 20.75
CA THR A 96 15.20 -0.14 20.11
C THR A 96 15.42 -0.36 18.61
N VAL A 97 15.12 0.68 17.83
CA VAL A 97 15.24 0.62 16.37
C VAL A 97 16.69 0.90 15.95
N THR A 98 17.32 -0.10 15.35
CA THR A 98 18.73 -0.09 14.96
C THR A 98 18.90 0.27 13.48
N GLY A 99 19.98 1.00 13.17
CA GLY A 99 20.34 1.38 11.79
C GLY A 99 20.17 2.88 11.49
N PRO A 100 20.55 3.34 10.28
CA PRO A 100 20.34 4.71 9.83
C PRO A 100 18.85 5.05 9.67
N LEU A 101 18.51 6.34 9.64
CA LEU A 101 17.15 6.79 9.32
C LEU A 101 16.75 6.25 7.93
N VAL A 102 15.50 5.86 7.74
CA VAL A 102 14.91 5.25 6.53
C VAL A 102 15.35 3.82 6.20
N PHE A 103 16.58 3.42 6.54
CA PHE A 103 17.10 2.06 6.31
C PHE A 103 17.42 1.37 7.63
N ASP A 104 16.41 1.23 8.48
CA ASP A 104 16.51 0.62 9.80
C ASP A 104 15.82 -0.74 9.90
N SER A 105 15.83 -1.31 11.10
CA SER A 105 15.11 -2.55 11.38
C SER A 105 13.61 -2.44 11.11
N LEU A 106 12.97 -1.27 11.27
CA LEU A 106 11.56 -1.06 10.91
C LEU A 106 11.36 -1.22 9.40
N ALA A 107 12.22 -0.61 8.59
CA ALA A 107 12.18 -0.71 7.15
C ALA A 107 12.27 -2.18 6.72
N LEU A 108 13.22 -2.94 7.29
CA LEU A 108 13.39 -4.36 6.99
C LEU A 108 12.21 -5.23 7.45
N SER A 109 11.57 -4.88 8.56
CA SER A 109 10.45 -5.66 9.09
C SER A 109 9.15 -5.46 8.29
N TYR A 110 8.87 -4.25 7.80
CA TYR A 110 7.57 -3.95 7.19
C TYR A 110 7.61 -3.71 5.66
N LEU A 111 8.65 -3.08 5.12
CA LEU A 111 8.68 -2.70 3.71
C LEU A 111 8.82 -3.87 2.73
N PRO A 112 9.67 -4.89 2.97
CA PRO A 112 9.77 -6.06 2.09
C PRO A 112 8.42 -6.76 1.90
N LEU A 113 7.70 -7.01 3.00
CA LEU A 113 6.38 -7.65 2.93
C LEU A 113 5.37 -6.75 2.21
N SER A 114 5.35 -5.45 2.51
CA SER A 114 4.49 -4.49 1.82
C SER A 114 4.73 -4.50 0.30
N ALA A 115 6.00 -4.48 -0.13
CA ALA A 115 6.38 -4.49 -1.54
C ALA A 115 5.96 -5.79 -2.24
N VAL A 116 6.16 -6.94 -1.59
CA VAL A 116 5.75 -8.25 -2.13
C VAL A 116 4.23 -8.32 -2.32
N LEU A 117 3.45 -7.85 -1.34
CA LEU A 117 1.99 -7.83 -1.43
C LEU A 117 1.48 -6.85 -2.50
N ALA A 118 2.08 -5.65 -2.61
CA ALA A 118 1.76 -4.70 -3.68
C ALA A 118 2.03 -5.29 -5.06
N PHE A 119 3.20 -5.92 -5.23
CA PHE A 119 3.57 -6.60 -6.47
C PHE A 119 2.61 -7.75 -6.80
N GLY A 120 2.22 -8.53 -5.78
CA GLY A 120 1.20 -9.55 -5.90
C GLY A 120 -0.14 -9.00 -6.40
N ALA A 121 -0.63 -7.91 -5.81
CA ALA A 121 -1.89 -7.28 -6.21
C ALA A 121 -1.87 -6.73 -7.65
N TRP A 122 -0.71 -6.24 -8.11
CA TRP A 122 -0.52 -5.68 -9.45
C TRP A 122 -0.35 -6.76 -10.52
N LYS A 123 0.57 -7.71 -10.33
CA LYS A 123 0.98 -8.68 -11.36
C LYS A 123 0.08 -9.92 -11.43
N VAL A 124 -0.51 -10.35 -10.32
CA VAL A 124 -1.31 -11.58 -10.24
C VAL A 124 -2.76 -11.28 -10.60
N THR A 125 -3.02 -11.06 -11.89
CA THR A 125 -4.32 -10.56 -12.38
C THR A 125 -5.44 -11.60 -12.35
N HIS A 126 -5.11 -12.89 -12.29
CA HIS A 126 -6.09 -13.99 -12.23
C HIS A 126 -6.64 -14.29 -10.85
N LEU A 127 -6.12 -13.64 -9.82
CA LEU A 127 -6.67 -13.72 -8.48
C LEU A 127 -8.04 -13.05 -8.42
N ALA A 128 -8.90 -13.56 -7.54
CA ALA A 128 -10.20 -12.94 -7.27
C ALA A 128 -10.01 -11.47 -6.84
N LYS A 129 -10.89 -10.59 -7.32
CA LYS A 129 -10.79 -9.14 -7.10
C LYS A 129 -10.69 -8.77 -5.61
N TRP A 130 -11.43 -9.45 -4.74
CA TRP A 130 -11.40 -9.23 -3.29
C TRP A 130 -10.02 -9.53 -2.69
N LEU A 131 -9.35 -10.58 -3.15
CA LEU A 131 -8.02 -10.97 -2.65
C LEU A 131 -6.95 -9.95 -3.07
N ARG A 132 -7.04 -9.45 -4.30
CA ARG A 132 -6.16 -8.37 -4.79
C ARG A 132 -6.36 -7.07 -4.01
N ILE A 133 -7.60 -6.71 -3.71
CA ILE A 133 -7.93 -5.57 -2.84
C ILE A 133 -7.37 -5.80 -1.44
N GLY A 134 -7.51 -7.01 -0.89
CA GLY A 134 -6.94 -7.39 0.40
C GLY A 134 -5.42 -7.21 0.44
N PHE A 135 -4.70 -7.73 -0.55
CA PHE A 135 -3.24 -7.56 -0.64
C PHE A 135 -2.82 -6.10 -0.77
N ALA A 136 -3.50 -5.31 -1.61
CA ALA A 136 -3.23 -3.89 -1.74
C ALA A 136 -3.53 -3.12 -0.43
N GLY A 137 -4.62 -3.47 0.26
CA GLY A 137 -5.00 -2.88 1.54
C GLY A 137 -3.98 -3.18 2.64
N ILE A 138 -3.59 -4.45 2.81
CA ILE A 138 -2.58 -4.86 3.79
C ILE A 138 -1.23 -4.22 3.47
N SER A 139 -0.81 -4.21 2.21
CA SER A 139 0.41 -3.53 1.76
C SER A 139 0.40 -2.04 2.15
N GLY A 140 -0.71 -1.34 1.89
CA GLY A 140 -0.89 0.06 2.26
C GLY A 140 -0.87 0.29 3.77
N LEU A 141 -1.49 -0.59 4.56
CA LEU A 141 -1.46 -0.52 6.02
C LEU A 141 -0.05 -0.70 6.57
N LEU A 142 0.72 -1.67 6.07
CA LEU A 142 2.10 -1.88 6.50
C LEU A 142 3.00 -0.69 6.14
N ALA A 143 2.87 -0.17 4.91
CA ALA A 143 3.64 1.00 4.48
C ALA A 143 3.28 2.25 5.30
N GLY A 144 1.99 2.46 5.56
CA GLY A 144 1.51 3.56 6.41
C GLY A 144 1.99 3.43 7.85
N PHE A 145 1.94 2.23 8.42
CA PHE A 145 2.45 1.94 9.76
C PHE A 145 3.95 2.24 9.86
N TYR A 146 4.74 1.78 8.88
CA TYR A 146 6.16 2.12 8.78
C TYR A 146 6.39 3.63 8.77
N VAL A 147 5.68 4.39 7.93
CA VAL A 147 5.84 5.86 7.86
C VAL A 147 5.52 6.52 9.20
N VAL A 148 4.50 6.06 9.92
CA VAL A 148 4.16 6.58 11.25
C VAL A 148 5.28 6.29 12.26
N CYS A 149 5.80 5.06 12.29
CA CYS A 149 6.92 4.70 13.14
C CYS A 149 8.18 5.50 12.81
N GLU A 150 8.46 5.74 11.53
CA GLU A 150 9.63 6.48 11.07
C GLU A 150 9.57 7.96 11.47
N ILE A 151 8.40 8.60 11.32
CA ILE A 151 8.18 9.97 11.80
C ILE A 151 8.40 10.02 13.31
N ARG A 152 7.85 9.06 14.05
CA ARG A 152 8.05 9.00 15.51
C ARG A 152 9.53 8.83 15.86
N ARG A 153 10.23 7.95 15.18
CA ARG A 153 11.67 7.72 15.34
C ARG A 153 12.49 8.98 15.07
N PHE A 154 12.13 9.74 14.03
CA PHE A 154 12.77 11.02 13.72
C PHE A 154 12.68 12.03 14.87
N TRP A 155 11.53 12.11 15.54
CA TRP A 155 11.32 13.06 16.64
C TRP A 155 11.74 12.55 18.02
N ARG A 156 11.61 11.24 18.28
CA ARG A 156 11.84 10.62 19.60
C ARG A 156 13.18 9.89 19.71
N GLY A 157 13.84 9.64 18.58
CA GLY A 157 15.05 8.84 18.51
C GLY A 157 14.77 7.33 18.46
N PRO A 158 15.77 6.50 18.80
CA PRO A 158 15.69 5.03 18.65
C PRO A 158 14.68 4.33 19.57
N ASP A 159 14.24 4.97 20.65
CA ASP A 159 13.23 4.46 21.58
C ASP A 159 11.86 5.04 21.24
N LEU A 160 11.00 4.21 20.65
CA LEU A 160 9.65 4.61 20.24
C LEU A 160 8.60 4.45 21.35
N SER A 161 8.95 3.83 22.48
CA SER A 161 8.04 3.55 23.59
C SER A 161 7.68 4.78 24.43
N VAL A 162 8.39 5.91 24.19
CA VAL A 162 8.24 7.14 24.96
C VAL A 162 6.82 7.70 24.88
N GLY A 163 6.16 7.88 26.02
CA GLY A 163 4.79 8.39 26.09
C GLY A 163 4.60 9.79 25.47
N GLY A 164 3.40 10.03 24.95
CA GLY A 164 2.97 11.30 24.39
C GLY A 164 3.36 11.52 22.91
N VAL A 165 2.87 12.62 22.34
CA VAL A 165 3.15 13.05 20.96
C VAL A 165 3.52 14.53 21.01
N THR A 166 4.65 14.91 20.42
CA THR A 166 5.05 16.33 20.39
C THR A 166 4.30 17.10 19.30
N GLN A 167 4.17 18.41 19.44
CA GLN A 167 3.55 19.26 18.42
C GLN A 167 4.20 19.12 17.02
N PRO A 168 5.55 19.16 16.87
CA PRO A 168 6.16 18.95 15.56
C PRO A 168 5.97 17.53 15.00
N GLU A 169 5.86 16.51 15.86
CA GLU A 169 5.52 15.14 15.49
C GLU A 169 4.10 15.07 14.89
N LEU A 170 3.11 15.73 15.52
CA LEU A 170 1.73 15.83 15.00
C LEU A 170 1.68 16.48 13.60
N TYR A 171 2.39 17.59 13.41
CA TYR A 171 2.44 18.27 12.11
C TYR A 171 3.10 17.41 11.03
N SER A 172 4.12 16.64 11.38
CA SER A 172 4.77 15.72 10.46
C SER A 172 3.82 14.63 9.96
N TYR A 173 2.95 14.10 10.82
CA TYR A 173 1.90 13.16 10.39
C TYR A 173 0.91 13.79 9.40
N THR A 174 0.58 15.07 9.58
CA THR A 174 -0.30 15.80 8.65
C THR A 174 0.38 16.04 7.30
N ILE A 175 1.67 16.45 7.31
CA ILE A 175 2.46 16.60 6.07
C ILE A 175 2.53 15.26 5.32
N ALA A 176 2.79 14.16 6.02
CA ALA A 176 2.84 12.83 5.40
C ALA A 176 1.52 12.44 4.73
N LEU A 177 0.37 12.74 5.35
CA LEU A 177 -0.95 12.51 4.76
C LEU A 177 -1.18 13.37 3.51
N VAL A 178 -0.76 14.64 3.52
CA VAL A 178 -0.86 15.52 2.34
C VAL A 178 -0.01 14.99 1.18
N VAL A 179 1.23 14.56 1.46
CA VAL A 179 2.12 13.94 0.47
C VAL A 179 1.51 12.66 -0.09
N LEU A 180 0.90 11.82 0.77
CA LEU A 180 0.19 10.61 0.35
C LEU A 180 -0.99 10.94 -0.58
N CYS A 181 -1.81 11.93 -0.23
CA CYS A 181 -2.95 12.37 -1.04
C CYS A 181 -2.50 12.89 -2.40
N ALA A 182 -1.48 13.75 -2.42
CA ALA A 182 -0.90 14.29 -3.65
C ALA A 182 -0.34 13.17 -4.54
N SER A 183 0.40 12.23 -3.95
CA SER A 183 0.97 11.08 -4.68
C SER A 183 -0.12 10.19 -5.26
N LEU A 184 -1.16 9.84 -4.47
CA LEU A 184 -2.30 9.07 -4.96
C LEU A 184 -3.03 9.78 -6.10
N LEU A 185 -3.20 11.10 -6.00
CA LEU A 185 -3.83 11.89 -7.05
C LEU A 185 -3.00 11.85 -8.34
N VAL A 186 -1.70 12.14 -8.26
CA VAL A 186 -0.77 12.13 -9.39
C VAL A 186 -0.75 10.74 -10.06
N VAL A 187 -0.58 9.68 -9.28
CA VAL A 187 -0.58 8.30 -9.80
C VAL A 187 -1.94 7.93 -10.42
N SER A 188 -3.06 8.41 -9.85
CA SER A 188 -4.39 8.19 -10.44
C SER A 188 -4.56 8.84 -11.81
N LEU A 189 -3.93 9.99 -12.04
CA LEU A 189 -3.94 10.70 -13.31
C LEU A 189 -3.06 9.99 -14.33
N TYR A 190 -1.84 9.61 -13.96
CA TYR A 190 -0.93 8.85 -14.83
C TYR A 190 -1.52 7.51 -15.26
N LEU A 191 -2.08 6.74 -14.33
CA LEU A 191 -2.68 5.43 -14.61
C LEU A 191 -4.09 5.51 -15.20
N ARG A 192 -4.67 6.72 -15.32
CA ARG A 192 -6.07 6.95 -15.76
C ARG A 192 -7.10 6.09 -15.01
N SER A 193 -6.82 5.75 -13.76
CA SER A 193 -7.64 4.81 -12.98
C SER A 193 -8.73 5.52 -12.19
N HIS A 194 -9.99 5.24 -12.49
CA HIS A 194 -11.14 5.77 -11.75
C HIS A 194 -11.14 5.32 -10.28
N VAL A 195 -10.71 4.09 -10.01
CA VAL A 195 -10.64 3.55 -8.63
C VAL A 195 -9.61 4.32 -7.82
N LEU A 196 -8.42 4.55 -8.37
CA LEU A 196 -7.35 5.23 -7.67
C LEU A 196 -7.68 6.70 -7.41
N ARG A 197 -8.43 7.33 -8.31
CA ARG A 197 -8.92 8.70 -8.13
C ARG A 197 -9.92 8.80 -6.98
N LYS A 198 -10.87 7.87 -6.90
CA LYS A 198 -11.79 7.79 -5.76
C LYS A 198 -11.05 7.59 -4.44
N LEU A 199 -10.02 6.74 -4.42
CA LEU A 199 -9.15 6.57 -3.25
C LEU A 199 -8.41 7.86 -2.90
N ALA A 200 -7.85 8.58 -3.88
CA ALA A 200 -7.18 9.86 -3.66
C ALA A 200 -8.14 10.91 -3.08
N MET A 201 -9.35 11.01 -3.62
CA MET A 201 -10.39 11.93 -3.11
C MET A 201 -10.82 11.56 -1.69
N ALA A 202 -11.04 10.28 -1.41
CA ALA A 202 -11.39 9.80 -0.08
C ALA A 202 -10.27 10.07 0.94
N ALA A 203 -9.01 9.80 0.58
CA ALA A 203 -7.84 10.11 1.40
C ALA A 203 -7.71 11.61 1.67
N THR A 204 -7.98 12.45 0.66
CA THR A 204 -7.97 13.91 0.80
C THR A 204 -9.05 14.37 1.76
N GLY A 205 -10.29 13.87 1.62
CA GLY A 205 -11.39 14.18 2.54
C GLY A 205 -11.08 13.75 3.98
N LEU A 206 -10.50 12.56 4.17
CA LEU A 206 -10.07 12.07 5.48
C LEU A 206 -8.96 12.94 6.10
N THR A 207 -8.01 13.40 5.28
CA THR A 207 -6.93 14.29 5.72
C THR A 207 -7.49 15.64 6.16
N ILE A 208 -8.40 16.24 5.39
CA ILE A 208 -9.09 17.47 5.78
C ILE A 208 -9.85 17.24 7.09
N ALA A 209 -10.65 16.18 7.19
CA ALA A 209 -11.38 15.85 8.41
C ALA A 209 -10.45 15.73 9.61
N LYS A 210 -9.30 15.05 9.48
CA LYS A 210 -8.29 14.94 10.53
C LYS A 210 -7.79 16.33 10.98
N VAL A 211 -7.36 17.17 10.04
CA VAL A 211 -6.81 18.49 10.38
C VAL A 211 -7.83 19.31 11.17
N PHE A 212 -9.08 19.34 10.74
CA PHE A 212 -10.13 20.05 11.45
C PHE A 212 -10.49 19.42 12.81
N LEU A 213 -10.46 18.10 12.94
CA LEU A 213 -10.82 17.39 14.18
C LEU A 213 -9.69 17.35 15.22
N PHE A 214 -8.42 17.33 14.81
CA PHE A 214 -7.29 17.15 15.73
C PHE A 214 -6.42 18.39 15.84
N ASP A 215 -6.20 19.13 14.75
CA ASP A 215 -5.31 20.29 14.77
C ASP A 215 -6.06 21.57 15.23
N ILE A 216 -7.38 21.60 15.06
CA ILE A 216 -8.24 22.77 15.33
C ILE A 216 -9.20 22.54 16.52
N SER A 217 -9.30 21.33 17.07
CA SER A 217 -10.23 21.00 18.18
C SER A 217 -9.89 21.64 19.53
N GLY A 218 -8.68 22.16 19.69
CA GLY A 218 -8.29 22.96 20.85
C GLY A 218 -8.97 24.35 20.90
N LEU A 219 -9.73 24.73 19.88
CA LEU A 219 -10.46 25.99 19.86
C LEU A 219 -11.82 25.86 20.58
N GLU A 220 -12.07 26.73 21.57
CA GLU A 220 -13.34 26.77 22.31
C GLU A 220 -14.41 27.65 21.62
N GLY A 221 -15.68 27.39 21.95
CA GLY A 221 -16.81 28.24 21.58
C GLY A 221 -17.08 28.35 20.07
N LEU A 222 -17.00 29.58 19.54
CA LEU A 222 -17.41 29.95 18.18
C LEU A 222 -16.52 29.31 17.09
N LEU A 223 -15.22 29.19 17.35
CA LEU A 223 -14.26 28.69 16.37
C LEU A 223 -14.48 27.21 16.05
N ARG A 224 -15.03 26.43 16.99
CA ARG A 224 -15.45 25.04 16.75
C ARG A 224 -16.59 24.96 15.74
N VAL A 225 -17.59 25.83 15.86
CA VAL A 225 -18.74 25.87 14.94
C VAL A 225 -18.29 26.29 13.54
N VAL A 226 -17.47 27.34 13.45
CA VAL A 226 -16.89 27.79 12.17
C VAL A 226 -16.04 26.69 11.53
N SER A 227 -15.30 25.92 12.32
CA SER A 227 -14.49 24.79 11.85
C SER A 227 -15.34 23.66 11.27
N PHE A 228 -16.47 23.32 11.89
CA PHE A 228 -17.38 22.32 11.34
C PHE A 228 -18.06 22.79 10.04
N ILE A 229 -18.41 24.08 9.95
CA ILE A 229 -18.93 24.67 8.71
C ILE A 229 -17.85 24.63 7.62
N GLY A 230 -16.61 25.02 7.94
CA GLY A 230 -15.46 24.94 7.04
C GLY A 230 -15.19 23.53 6.55
N LEU A 231 -15.26 22.53 7.44
CA LEU A 231 -15.14 21.12 7.10
C LEU A 231 -16.26 20.68 6.14
N GLY A 232 -17.51 21.03 6.44
CA GLY A 232 -18.66 20.74 5.59
C GLY A 232 -18.52 21.33 4.19
N LEU A 233 -18.07 22.58 4.09
CA LEU A 233 -17.79 23.26 2.82
C LEU A 233 -16.63 22.61 2.05
N ALA A 234 -15.55 22.23 2.74
CA ALA A 234 -14.42 21.56 2.11
C ALA A 234 -14.80 20.19 1.53
N LEU A 235 -15.59 19.40 2.27
CA LEU A 235 -16.10 18.11 1.79
C LEU A 235 -17.11 18.28 0.64
N ALA A 236 -17.98 19.29 0.71
CA ALA A 236 -18.87 19.63 -0.40
C ALA A 236 -18.08 20.03 -1.66
N GLY A 237 -17.01 20.83 -1.50
CA GLY A 237 -16.09 21.19 -2.57
C GLY A 237 -15.42 19.97 -3.21
N LEU A 238 -14.97 19.01 -2.41
CA LEU A 238 -14.43 17.74 -2.93
C LEU A 238 -15.47 16.95 -3.74
N GLY A 239 -16.72 16.90 -3.28
CA GLY A 239 -17.82 16.26 -4.03
C GLY A 239 -18.09 16.93 -5.39
N LEU A 240 -18.01 18.27 -5.44
CA LEU A 240 -18.14 19.03 -6.68
C LEU A 240 -16.97 18.78 -7.64
N LEU A 241 -15.74 18.68 -7.11
CA LEU A 241 -14.54 18.35 -7.88
C LEU A 241 -14.64 16.96 -8.50
N ASP A 242 -15.06 15.94 -7.73
CA ASP A 242 -15.24 14.58 -8.24
C ASP A 242 -16.27 14.53 -9.38
N ARG A 243 -17.40 15.25 -9.21
CA ARG A 243 -18.44 15.37 -10.24
C ARG A 243 -17.94 16.07 -11.50
N SER A 244 -17.19 17.16 -11.34
CA SER A 244 -16.62 17.93 -12.46
C SER A 244 -15.61 17.10 -13.27
N MET A 245 -14.70 16.41 -12.58
CA MET A 245 -13.72 15.52 -13.20
C MET A 245 -14.38 14.35 -13.94
N SER A 246 -15.47 13.80 -13.38
CA SER A 246 -16.21 12.70 -14.01
C SER A 246 -16.91 13.14 -15.30
N ARG A 247 -17.50 14.34 -15.34
CA ARG A 247 -18.18 14.89 -16.53
C ARG A 247 -17.24 15.18 -17.70
N ARG A 248 -16.00 15.64 -17.43
CA ARG A 248 -15.02 15.91 -18.48
C ARG A 248 -14.56 14.66 -19.23
N TRP A 249 -14.64 13.49 -18.59
CA TRP A 249 -14.20 12.23 -19.18
C TRP A 249 -15.27 11.57 -20.05
N SER A 250 -16.55 11.68 -19.68
CA SER A 250 -17.66 11.14 -20.48
C SER A 250 -17.87 11.91 -21.80
N GLY A 251 -17.54 13.21 -21.84
CA GLY A 251 -17.64 14.00 -23.07
C GLY A 251 -16.55 13.71 -24.12
N ILE A 252 -15.49 12.96 -23.78
CA ILE A 252 -14.42 12.58 -24.71
C ILE A 252 -14.76 11.32 -25.51
N SER A 253 -15.61 10.43 -24.99
CA SER A 253 -16.00 9.17 -25.62
C SER A 253 -17.12 9.29 -26.66
N ASP A 254 -17.81 10.44 -26.72
CA ASP A 254 -18.98 10.69 -27.58
C ASP A 254 -18.67 11.59 -28.79
N ARG A 255 -17.40 11.82 -29.15
CA ARG A 255 -17.11 12.44 -30.46
C ARG A 255 -17.39 11.39 -31.54
N PRO A 256 -18.42 11.57 -32.40
CA PRO A 256 -18.58 10.69 -33.54
C PRO A 256 -17.33 10.83 -34.39
N ALA A 257 -16.79 9.69 -34.87
CA ALA A 257 -15.83 9.71 -35.95
C ALA A 257 -16.49 10.48 -37.09
N ASP A 258 -15.96 11.66 -37.38
CA ASP A 258 -16.35 12.44 -38.54
C ASP A 258 -16.12 11.57 -39.77
N ASN A 259 -17.20 10.99 -40.29
CA ASN A 259 -17.23 10.32 -41.57
C ASN A 259 -17.13 11.44 -42.63
N GLY A 260 -15.91 11.97 -42.79
CA GLY A 260 -15.52 12.81 -43.92
C GLY A 260 -15.38 11.98 -45.19
N GLY A 261 -16.46 11.27 -45.55
CA GLY A 261 -16.57 10.47 -46.75
C GLY A 261 -17.58 11.07 -47.71
N GLY A 262 -17.08 11.75 -48.75
CA GLY A 262 -17.74 11.80 -50.05
C GLY A 262 -18.31 13.15 -50.48
N GLU A 263 -17.44 14.08 -50.86
CA GLU A 263 -17.74 15.00 -51.97
C GLU A 263 -16.48 15.12 -52.84
N GLY A 264 -16.59 14.73 -54.11
CA GLY A 264 -15.53 14.76 -55.12
C GLY A 264 -15.58 13.59 -56.09
#